data_AF-A0A951KVS6-F1
#
_entry.id   AF-A0A951KVS6-F1
#
_cell.length_a   1.000
_cell.length_b   1.000
_cell.length_c   1.000
_cell.angle_alpha   90.00
_cell.angle_beta   90.00
_cell.angle_gamma   90.00
#
_symmetry.space_group_name_H-M   'P 1'
#
loop_
_entity.id
_entity.type
_entity.pdbx_description
1 polymer ?
#
loop_
_entity_poly.entity_id
_entity_poly.type
_entity_poly.pdbx_seq_one_letter_code
_entity_poly.pdbx_strand_id
1 'polypeptide(L)'
;MSSTSALMAVITSEPASTSELYDRVGYPTLARLGLIPYHAFRAELAALAATGSIERDTAPDGSTIWRRPDEIEPVDGPILA
;
A
#
# COMPACT_ATOMS: atom_id res chain seq x y z
N MET A 1 6.92 -1.68 16.46
CA MET A 1 6.19 -1.46 15.19
C MET A 1 6.55 -2.57 14.23
N SER A 2 5.56 -3.18 13.57
CA SER A 2 5.78 -4.16 12.50
C SER A 2 5.96 -3.47 11.14
N SER A 3 6.53 -4.17 10.15
CA SER A 3 6.65 -3.68 8.76
C SER A 3 5.29 -3.26 8.22
N THR A 4 4.26 -4.09 8.40
CA THR A 4 2.87 -3.82 8.04
C THR A 4 2.36 -2.50 8.58
N SER A 5 2.52 -2.24 9.88
CA SER A 5 2.00 -1.00 10.49
C SER A 5 2.66 0.26 9.93
N ALA A 6 3.96 0.19 9.61
CA ALA A 6 4.68 1.31 9.02
C ALA A 6 4.31 1.53 7.55
N LEU A 7 4.13 0.46 6.78
CA LEU A 7 3.68 0.55 5.38
C LEU A 7 2.26 1.09 5.28
N MET A 8 1.34 0.58 6.12
CA MET A 8 -0.03 1.08 6.16
C MET A 8 -0.06 2.56 6.55
N ALA A 9 0.86 3.06 7.39
CA ALA A 9 0.92 4.48 7.74
C ALA A 9 1.27 5.41 6.56
N VAL A 10 1.96 4.92 5.51
CA VAL A 10 2.38 5.74 4.35
C VAL A 10 1.52 5.54 3.11
N ILE A 11 0.83 4.40 3.01
CA ILE A 11 -0.08 4.11 1.90
C ILE A 11 -1.43 4.79 2.17
N THR A 12 -1.87 5.60 1.21
CA THR A 12 -3.11 6.38 1.23
C THR A 12 -4.09 5.85 0.19
N SER A 13 -5.30 6.42 0.10
CA SER A 13 -6.20 6.19 -1.05
C SER A 13 -5.64 6.80 -2.35
N GLU A 14 -4.80 7.84 -2.24
CA GLU A 14 -4.08 8.37 -3.40
C GLU A 14 -3.09 7.33 -3.97
N PRO A 15 -3.09 7.10 -5.30
CA PRO A 15 -2.19 6.15 -5.94
C PRO A 15 -0.73 6.60 -5.82
N ALA A 16 0.15 5.69 -5.42
CA ALA A 16 1.60 5.93 -5.34
C ALA A 16 2.40 4.76 -5.91
N SER A 17 3.49 5.08 -6.60
CA SER A 17 4.44 4.10 -7.11
C SER A 17 5.25 3.45 -5.98
N THR A 18 5.89 2.33 -6.30
CA THR A 18 6.78 1.63 -5.34
C THR A 18 7.93 2.54 -4.88
N SER A 19 8.50 3.34 -5.79
CA SER A 19 9.58 4.28 -5.50
C SER A 19 9.13 5.44 -4.60
N GLU A 20 7.98 6.04 -4.89
CA GLU A 20 7.44 7.13 -4.06
C GLU A 20 7.14 6.66 -2.64
N LEU A 21 6.59 5.44 -2.48
CA LEU A 21 6.36 4.86 -1.16
C LEU A 21 7.67 4.58 -0.44
N TYR A 22 8.68 4.06 -1.14
CA TYR A 22 10.00 3.80 -0.57
C TYR A 22 10.65 5.08 -0.06
N ASP A 23 10.58 6.17 -0.83
CA ASP A 23 11.08 7.49 -0.45
C ASP A 23 10.29 8.08 0.74
N ARG A 24 8.97 7.93 0.73
CA ARG A 24 8.07 8.42 1.80
C ARG A 24 8.31 7.74 3.15
N VAL A 25 8.64 6.44 3.16
CA VAL A 25 8.98 5.71 4.39
C VAL A 25 10.31 6.22 4.99
N GLY A 26 11.27 6.49 4.11
CA GLY A 26 12.57 7.04 4.48
C GLY A 26 13.53 6.03 5.10
N TYR A 27 14.82 6.28 4.91
CA TYR A 27 15.92 5.40 5.32
C TYR A 27 15.88 4.95 6.79
N PRO A 28 15.63 5.83 7.79
CA PRO A 28 15.64 5.41 9.19
C PRO A 28 14.60 4.34 9.50
N THR A 29 13.42 4.42 8.88
CA THR A 29 12.33 3.46 9.08
C THR A 29 12.61 2.17 8.32
N LEU A 30 13.07 2.27 7.07
CA LEU A 30 13.49 1.10 6.27
C LEU A 30 14.58 0.29 6.98
N ALA A 31 15.57 0.97 7.57
CA ALA A 31 16.66 0.33 8.31
C ALA A 31 16.15 -0.44 9.54
N ARG A 32 15.26 0.17 10.33
CA ARG A 32 14.68 -0.46 11.53
C ARG A 32 13.83 -1.67 11.20
N LEU A 33 13.22 -1.71 10.01
CA LEU A 33 12.32 -2.77 9.57
C LEU A 33 13.02 -3.83 8.70
N GLY A 34 14.31 -3.66 8.37
CA GLY A 34 15.02 -4.57 7.47
C GLY A 34 14.57 -4.47 6.00
N LEU A 35 13.93 -3.37 5.59
CA LEU A 35 13.36 -3.15 4.26
C LEU A 35 14.22 -2.26 3.36
N ILE A 36 15.49 -2.04 3.71
CA ILE A 36 16.44 -1.33 2.84
C ILE A 36 16.53 -2.00 1.45
N PRO A 37 16.61 -3.34 1.32
CA PRO A 37 16.62 -3.94 -0.01
C PRO A 37 15.28 -3.69 -0.73
N TYR A 38 15.33 -3.04 -1.90
CA TYR A 38 14.12 -2.65 -2.64
C TYR A 38 13.20 -3.83 -2.99
N HIS A 39 13.78 -5.00 -3.26
CA HIS A 39 13.01 -6.21 -3.52
C HIS A 39 12.27 -6.72 -2.27
N ALA A 40 12.84 -6.57 -1.08
CA ALA A 40 12.21 -6.94 0.18
C ALA A 40 11.03 -6.01 0.49
N PHE A 41 11.21 -4.71 0.27
CA PHE A 41 10.12 -3.73 0.37
C PHE A 41 8.97 -4.06 -0.59
N ARG A 42 9.27 -4.37 -1.85
CA ARG A 42 8.26 -4.76 -2.84
C ARG A 42 7.54 -6.05 -2.47
N ALA A 43 8.23 -7.02 -1.86
CA ALA A 43 7.63 -8.27 -1.41
C ALA A 43 6.62 -8.04 -0.27
N GLU A 44 6.92 -7.14 0.67
CA GLU A 44 5.97 -6.77 1.74
C GLU A 44 4.71 -6.11 1.17
N LEU A 45 4.85 -5.18 0.21
CA LEU A 45 3.68 -4.59 -0.47
C LEU A 45 2.85 -5.65 -1.18
N ALA A 46 3.49 -6.59 -1.86
CA ALA A 46 2.78 -7.70 -2.50
C ALA A 46 2.06 -8.59 -1.48
N ALA A 47 2.65 -8.82 -0.30
CA ALA A 47 2.01 -9.57 0.78
C ALA A 47 0.77 -8.84 1.32
N LEU A 48 0.82 -7.51 1.48
CA LEU A 48 -0.33 -6.70 1.90
C LEU A 48 -1.44 -6.67 0.84
N ALA A 49 -1.08 -6.66 -0.45
CA ALA A 49 -2.07 -6.76 -1.51
C ALA A 49 -2.74 -8.14 -1.53
N ALA A 50 -1.99 -9.21 -1.26
CA ALA A 50 -2.53 -10.56 -1.17
C ALA A 50 -3.54 -10.72 -0.01
N THR A 51 -3.45 -9.91 1.04
CA THR A 51 -4.45 -9.87 2.13
C THR A 51 -5.63 -8.94 1.84
N GLY A 52 -5.65 -8.27 0.68
CA GLY A 52 -6.67 -7.27 0.33
C GLY A 52 -6.56 -5.98 1.14
N SER A 53 -5.46 -5.77 1.86
CA SER A 53 -5.26 -4.56 2.69
C SER A 53 -4.88 -3.34 1.86
N ILE A 54 -4.32 -3.57 0.67
CA ILE A 54 -4.01 -2.56 -0.34
C ILE A 54 -4.32 -3.10 -1.73
N GLU A 55 -4.57 -2.20 -2.67
CA GLU A 55 -4.73 -2.52 -4.08
C GLU A 55 -3.39 -2.41 -4.82
N ARG A 56 -3.27 -3.18 -5.90
CA ARG A 56 -2.09 -3.22 -6.75
C ARG A 56 -2.53 -3.10 -8.20
N ASP A 57 -2.07 -2.05 -8.87
CA ASP A 57 -2.28 -1.82 -10.29
C ASP A 57 -0.96 -1.71 -11.06
N THR A 58 -1.04 -1.88 -12.38
CA THR A 58 0.06 -1.59 -13.30
C THR A 58 -0.29 -0.33 -14.09
N ALA A 59 0.52 0.72 -13.95
CA ALA A 59 0.35 1.95 -14.72
C ALA A 59 0.77 1.77 -16.19
N PRO A 60 0.37 2.69 -17.09
CA PRO A 60 0.71 2.61 -18.53
C PRO A 60 2.22 2.60 -18.83
N ASP A 61 3.04 3.14 -17.92
CA ASP A 61 4.51 3.13 -18.00
C ASP A 61 5.14 1.82 -17.50
N GLY A 62 4.33 0.86 -17.05
CA GLY A 62 4.75 -0.42 -16.49
C GLY A 62 5.11 -0.35 -14.99
N SER A 63 5.00 0.80 -14.34
CA SER A 63 5.22 0.92 -12.90
C SER A 63 4.09 0.25 -12.10
N THR A 64 4.42 -0.25 -10.91
CA THR A 64 3.42 -0.79 -9.98
C THR A 64 2.93 0.32 -9.07
N ILE A 65 1.61 0.54 -9.09
CA ILE A 65 0.90 1.54 -8.30
C ILE A 65 0.17 0.86 -7.16
N TRP A 66 0.19 1.50 -6.00
CA TRP A 66 -0.40 1.00 -4.76
C TRP A 66 -1.28 2.07 -4.14
N ARG A 67 -2.40 1.63 -3.55
CA ARG A 67 -3.31 2.48 -2.78
C ARG A 67 -4.07 1.65 -1.76
N ARG A 68 -4.64 2.29 -0.74
CA ARG A 68 -5.67 1.64 0.08
C ARG A 68 -6.92 1.41 -0.77
N PRO A 69 -7.67 0.32 -0.53
CA PRO A 69 -9.01 0.22 -1.09
C PRO A 69 -9.80 1.43 -0.64
N ASP A 70 -10.59 2.01 -1.54
CA ASP A 70 -11.59 2.98 -1.12
C ASP A 70 -12.50 2.27 -0.13
N GLU A 71 -12.71 2.86 1.04
CA GLU A 71 -13.75 2.41 1.96
C GLU A 71 -15.05 2.65 1.21
N ILE A 72 -15.54 1.62 0.52
CA ILE A 72 -16.86 1.65 -0.09
C ILE A 72 -17.79 1.87 1.09
N GLU A 73 -18.27 3.11 1.27
CA GLU A 73 -19.36 3.38 2.20
C GLU A 73 -20.43 2.34 1.90
N PRO A 74 -20.96 1.63 2.93
CA PRO A 74 -22.07 0.72 2.70
C PRO A 74 -23.13 1.54 1.99
N VAL A 75 -23.47 1.13 0.77
CA VAL A 75 -24.64 1.66 0.07
C VAL A 75 -25.81 1.37 1.00
N ASP A 76 -26.20 2.38 1.77
CA ASP A 76 -27.39 2.38 2.61
C ASP A 76 -28.57 2.18 1.66
N GLY A 77 -28.93 0.92 1.46
CA GLY A 77 -30.19 0.57 0.85
C GLY A 77 -31.29 0.82 1.86
N PRO A 78 -32.33 1.61 1.55
CA PRO A 78 -33.65 1.27 2.00
C PRO A 78 -34.19 0.17 1.07
N ILE A 79 -34.31 -1.04 1.62
CA ILE A 79 -35.40 -1.93 1.22
C ILE A 79 -36.70 -1.24 1.68
N LEU A 80 -37.73 -1.26 0.82
CA LEU A 80 -39.12 -0.80 0.96
C LEU A 80 -39.41 0.48 0.15
N ALA A 81 -40.45 0.53 -0.68
CA ALA A 81 -41.78 -0.09 -0.52
C ALA A 81 -42.26 -0.88 -1.76
#